data_AF-A0A3M1EYK5-F1
#
_entry.id   AF-A0A3M1EYK5-F1
#
_cell.length_a   1.000
_cell.length_b   1.000
_cell.length_c   1.000
_cell.angle_alpha   90.00
_cell.angle_beta   90.00
_cell.angle_gamma   90.00
#
_symmetry.space_group_name_H-M   'P 1'
#
loop_
_entity.id
_entity.type
_entity.pdbx_description
1 polymer ?
#
loop_
_entity_poly.entity_id
_entity_poly.type
_entity_poly.pdbx_seq_one_letter_code
_entity_poly.pdbx_strand_id
1 'polypeptide(L)'
;PYPLSDFPAARRVLQTGEPVLLSAGDPSLHPAEADYMRHRRASDLLLLPLPVRGRRIGVVILDDAHRQKFTAIEIRLCQIVVEQVAIAIENVRLYEETDRLRAFNQNIVQSLEEGIVIEDEGGFLTFANPKAAEMLGYKPEEMTRLHWRDIVAPEEIPRVEREAAKRPRGQASRYETVCVTRTGARVPVIVSARPLFEEGRFCGVLAVFRDITARKQSEEILQQRNRRLELLYRAGQVFMSTLNLDEVLATVLEEVRRLLGVVACSVWLVDRKTGELVCRQVTNPQEEVVRGWRLPPGTGLAGWVAQHGRSLNVPDVRREPRHFKGVDETTGLPLRSILTVPLRAKGETIGVIQVVDDTVSRFNRDDQMLVESLAAAATRAIENARLYTALKQSQEYAHSIIDSSLDIIITVDKDRHIVEFNRAAEQAFGYRREEVVGRHVDILYANRQESRHVHETTLREGRCMREVTNRRKDGQLFSAYLSASVLRDADGALLG
;
A
#
# COMPACT_ATOMS: atom_id res chain seq x y z
N PRO A 1 39.73 42.09 25.43
CA PRO A 1 39.14 41.44 26.63
C PRO A 1 40.24 41.11 27.65
N TYR A 2 40.15 41.63 28.86
CA TYR A 2 41.10 41.34 29.94
C TYR A 2 40.70 40.05 30.65
N PRO A 3 41.55 39.01 30.73
CA PRO A 3 41.23 37.79 31.44
C PRO A 3 41.06 38.06 32.94
N LEU A 4 39.95 37.61 33.54
CA LEU A 4 39.73 37.73 34.99
C LEU A 4 40.80 36.98 35.82
N SER A 5 41.52 36.05 35.18
CA SER A 5 42.67 35.37 35.77
C SER A 5 43.78 36.33 36.19
N ASP A 6 43.91 37.45 35.50
CA ASP A 6 45.09 38.33 35.58
C ASP A 6 44.89 39.52 36.53
N PHE A 7 43.64 39.72 36.99
CA PHE A 7 43.21 40.83 37.85
C PHE A 7 42.70 40.32 39.21
N PRO A 8 43.58 40.09 40.19
CA PRO A 8 43.23 39.51 41.49
C PRO A 8 42.26 40.37 42.32
N ALA A 9 42.32 41.70 42.25
CA ALA A 9 41.40 42.60 42.94
C ALA A 9 39.98 42.49 42.39
N ALA A 10 39.81 42.43 41.07
CA ALA A 10 38.50 42.23 40.45
C ALA A 10 37.91 40.85 40.84
N ARG A 11 38.75 39.81 40.90
CA ARG A 11 38.35 38.50 41.40
C ARG A 11 37.93 38.55 42.88
N ARG A 12 38.69 39.25 43.72
CA ARG A 12 38.39 39.42 45.13
C ARG A 12 37.03 40.10 45.31
N VAL A 13 36.76 41.19 44.59
CA VAL A 13 35.45 41.88 44.61
C VAL A 13 34.31 40.92 44.21
N LEU A 14 34.50 40.10 43.18
CA LEU A 14 33.51 39.09 42.77
C LEU A 14 33.35 37.92 43.75
N GLN A 15 34.30 37.67 44.63
CA GLN A 15 34.28 36.59 45.63
C GLN A 15 33.78 37.04 47.00
N THR A 16 34.23 38.20 47.47
CA THR A 16 33.89 38.75 48.78
C THR A 16 32.66 39.65 48.72
N GLY A 17 32.44 40.37 47.61
CA GLY A 17 31.37 41.37 47.51
C GLY A 17 31.69 42.65 48.26
N GLU A 18 32.94 42.82 48.67
CA GLU A 18 33.43 44.03 49.32
C GLU A 18 34.13 44.92 48.30
N PRO A 19 34.03 46.25 48.44
CA PRO A 19 34.76 47.19 47.60
C PRO A 19 36.27 47.06 47.83
N VAL A 20 37.06 47.15 46.77
CA VAL A 20 38.53 47.14 46.86
C VAL A 20 39.05 48.45 46.29
N LEU A 21 39.81 49.19 47.10
CA LEU A 21 40.53 50.38 46.68
C LEU A 21 42.00 50.03 46.48
N LEU A 22 42.54 50.34 45.30
CA LEU A 22 43.95 50.22 44.98
C LEU A 22 44.53 51.61 44.81
N SER A 23 45.72 51.86 45.36
CA SER A 23 46.39 53.15 45.26
C SER A 23 47.77 53.01 44.63
N ALA A 24 48.15 53.99 43.81
CA ALA A 24 49.45 54.05 43.17
C ALA A 24 50.54 54.19 44.25
N GLY A 25 51.45 53.21 44.28
CA GLY A 25 52.53 53.12 45.26
C GLY A 25 52.30 52.11 46.39
N ASP A 26 51.18 51.38 46.40
CA ASP A 26 51.01 50.21 47.27
C ASP A 26 51.99 49.09 46.85
N PRO A 27 52.89 48.63 47.76
CA PRO A 27 53.84 47.55 47.45
C PRO A 27 53.19 46.20 47.12
N SER A 28 51.93 46.01 47.50
CA SER A 28 51.17 44.78 47.30
C SER A 28 50.38 44.73 45.97
N LEU A 29 50.47 45.78 45.16
CA LEU A 29 49.74 45.91 43.90
C LEU A 29 50.21 44.89 42.85
N HIS A 30 49.28 44.13 42.28
CA HIS A 30 49.62 43.13 41.26
C HIS A 30 50.14 43.81 39.97
N PRO A 31 51.14 43.25 39.26
CA PRO A 31 51.74 43.90 38.09
C PRO A 31 50.73 44.29 37.00
N ALA A 32 49.71 43.47 36.76
CA ALA A 32 48.66 43.75 35.78
C ALA A 32 47.75 44.94 36.19
N GLU A 33 47.49 45.10 37.48
CA GLU A 33 46.68 46.22 38.02
C GLU A 33 47.50 47.51 38.05
N ALA A 34 48.79 47.41 38.40
CA ALA A 34 49.74 48.50 38.31
C ALA A 34 49.87 49.01 36.87
N ASP A 35 49.96 48.09 35.90
CA ASP A 35 50.04 48.44 34.49
C ASP A 35 48.73 49.08 33.99
N TYR A 36 47.58 48.53 34.38
CA TYR A 36 46.27 49.12 34.07
C TYR A 36 46.12 50.54 34.63
N MET A 37 46.50 50.77 35.89
CA MET A 37 46.46 52.10 36.52
C MET A 37 47.40 53.10 35.82
N ARG A 38 48.61 52.67 35.42
CA ARG A 38 49.54 53.52 34.64
C ARG A 38 48.96 53.91 33.29
N HIS A 39 48.39 52.95 32.55
CA HIS A 39 47.75 53.21 31.26
C HIS A 39 46.57 54.19 31.38
N ARG A 40 45.79 54.08 32.46
CA ARG A 40 44.66 54.98 32.77
C ARG A 40 45.08 56.31 33.41
N ARG A 41 46.37 56.51 33.73
CA ARG A 41 46.88 57.64 34.53
C ARG A 41 46.14 57.81 35.87
N ALA A 42 45.73 56.69 36.46
CA ALA A 42 45.00 56.64 37.71
C ALA A 42 45.96 56.59 38.90
N SER A 43 45.75 57.49 39.86
CA SER A 43 46.39 57.43 41.18
C SER A 43 45.64 56.50 42.12
N ASP A 44 44.30 56.46 42.04
CA ASP A 44 43.45 55.54 42.80
C ASP A 44 42.49 54.79 41.88
N LEU A 45 42.20 53.53 42.21
CA LEU A 45 41.28 52.65 41.49
C LEU A 45 40.32 52.00 42.48
N LEU A 46 39.03 52.35 42.41
CA LEU A 46 37.98 51.77 43.23
C LEU A 46 37.21 50.71 42.42
N LEU A 47 37.23 49.48 42.90
CA LEU A 47 36.49 48.36 42.32
C LEU A 47 35.28 48.04 43.20
N LEU A 48 34.09 48.10 42.60
CA LEU A 48 32.81 47.89 43.27
C LEU A 48 32.09 46.68 42.65
N PRO A 49 31.48 45.80 43.45
CA PRO A 49 30.70 44.69 42.92
C PRO A 49 29.40 45.21 42.28
N LEU A 50 28.90 44.50 41.26
CA LEU A 50 27.54 44.66 40.75
C LEU A 50 26.63 43.56 41.32
N PRO A 51 25.98 43.79 42.48
CA PRO A 51 25.09 42.81 43.08
C PRO A 51 23.70 42.83 42.42
N VAL A 52 23.18 41.65 42.08
CA VAL A 52 21.82 41.42 41.61
C VAL A 52 21.24 40.21 42.34
N ARG A 53 20.19 40.43 43.14
CA ARG A 53 19.44 39.39 43.90
C ARG A 53 20.34 38.32 44.57
N GLY A 54 21.40 38.76 45.27
CA GLY A 54 22.32 37.87 46.00
C GLY A 54 23.42 37.22 45.17
N ARG A 55 23.52 37.53 43.87
CA ARG A 55 24.62 37.13 42.98
C ARG A 55 25.39 38.35 42.49
N ARG A 56 26.66 38.20 42.15
CA ARG A 56 27.52 39.29 41.62
C ARG A 56 27.74 39.04 40.14
N ILE A 57 27.24 39.94 39.30
CA ILE A 57 27.23 39.76 37.84
C ILE A 57 28.42 40.46 37.15
N GLY A 58 29.17 41.27 37.88
CA GLY A 58 30.31 42.01 37.35
C GLY A 58 30.96 42.93 38.38
N VAL A 59 31.90 43.75 37.90
CA VAL A 59 32.63 44.74 38.69
C VAL A 59 32.56 46.09 37.96
N VAL A 60 32.23 47.16 38.68
CA VAL A 60 32.41 48.54 38.22
C VAL A 60 33.77 49.01 38.70
N ILE A 61 34.54 49.62 37.80
CA ILE A 61 35.87 50.15 38.10
C ILE A 61 35.80 51.67 37.91
N LEU A 62 36.15 52.42 38.95
CA LEU A 62 36.26 53.87 38.95
C LEU A 62 37.74 54.24 39.10
N ASP A 63 38.30 54.98 38.14
CA ASP A 63 39.66 55.51 38.19
C ASP A 63 39.66 57.03 38.49
N ASP A 64 40.63 57.49 39.30
CA ASP A 64 40.87 58.93 39.50
C ASP A 64 42.38 59.23 39.47
N ALA A 65 42.77 60.36 38.89
CA ALA A 65 44.15 60.81 38.79
C ALA A 65 44.67 61.47 40.09
N HIS A 66 43.79 61.86 41.01
CA HIS A 66 44.13 62.45 42.29
C HIS A 66 44.36 61.37 43.35
N ARG A 67 45.39 61.56 44.16
CA ARG A 67 45.73 60.64 45.25
C ARG A 67 44.83 60.88 46.45
N GLN A 68 44.37 59.80 47.10
CA GLN A 68 43.45 59.81 48.24
C GLN A 68 42.07 60.39 47.93
N LYS A 69 41.57 60.16 46.70
CA LYS A 69 40.25 60.67 46.32
C LYS A 69 39.14 59.97 47.13
N PHE A 70 39.10 58.63 47.04
CA PHE A 70 38.00 57.81 47.56
C PHE A 70 38.03 57.68 49.10
N THR A 71 37.37 58.62 49.78
CA THR A 71 37.09 58.51 51.22
C THR A 71 36.00 57.47 51.51
N ALA A 72 35.82 57.08 52.78
CA ALA A 72 34.76 56.14 53.18
C ALA A 72 33.34 56.62 52.79
N ILE A 73 33.11 57.95 52.74
CA ILE A 73 31.85 58.54 52.31
C ILE A 73 31.68 58.38 50.79
N GLU A 74 32.74 58.67 50.02
CA GLU A 74 32.71 58.54 48.57
C GLU A 74 32.54 57.08 48.13
N ILE A 75 33.23 56.13 48.78
CA ILE A 75 33.05 54.70 48.52
C ILE A 75 31.60 54.28 48.76
N ARG A 76 30.99 54.72 49.87
CA ARG A 76 29.59 54.42 50.17
C ARG A 76 28.62 55.01 49.15
N LEU A 77 28.87 56.24 48.70
CA LEU A 77 28.07 56.87 47.65
C LEU A 77 28.17 56.09 46.32
N CYS A 78 29.38 55.73 45.91
CA CYS A 78 29.57 54.95 44.69
C CYS A 78 28.93 53.55 44.81
N GLN A 79 28.98 52.89 45.97
CA GLN A 79 28.27 51.62 46.21
C GLN A 79 26.76 51.75 45.99
N ILE A 80 26.12 52.79 46.54
CA ILE A 80 24.67 53.02 46.35
C ILE A 80 24.35 53.22 44.86
N VAL A 81 25.14 54.01 44.15
CA VAL A 81 24.95 54.23 42.71
C VAL A 81 25.11 52.93 41.93
N VAL A 82 26.14 52.13 42.24
CA VAL A 82 26.39 50.85 41.58
C VAL A 82 25.27 49.85 41.86
N GLU A 83 24.68 49.83 43.05
CA GLU A 83 23.50 49.02 43.36
C GLU A 83 22.29 49.44 42.50
N GLN A 84 22.04 50.74 42.33
CA GLN A 84 20.97 51.23 41.45
C GLN A 84 21.22 50.89 39.97
N VAL A 85 22.47 51.00 39.52
CA VAL A 85 22.87 50.59 38.16
C VAL A 85 22.66 49.08 37.95
N ALA A 86 23.01 48.25 38.95
CA ALA A 86 22.82 46.81 38.86
C ALA A 86 21.33 46.43 38.74
N ILE A 87 20.44 47.09 39.48
CA ILE A 87 18.99 46.92 39.37
C ILE A 87 18.49 47.34 37.98
N ALA A 88 18.97 48.47 37.46
CA ALA A 88 18.58 48.96 36.13
C ALA A 88 19.00 48.00 35.01
N ILE A 89 20.22 47.46 35.07
CA ILE A 89 20.71 46.46 34.11
C ILE A 89 19.85 45.19 34.15
N GLU A 90 19.50 44.71 35.34
CA GLU A 90 18.64 43.53 35.50
C GLU A 90 17.22 43.78 34.96
N ASN A 91 16.65 44.97 35.20
CA ASN A 91 15.33 45.31 34.68
C ASN A 91 15.30 45.33 33.15
N VAL A 92 16.33 45.89 32.50
CA VAL A 92 16.46 45.87 31.04
C VAL A 92 16.55 44.43 30.52
N ARG A 93 17.40 43.61 31.15
CA ARG A 93 17.57 42.20 30.77
C ARG A 93 16.27 41.40 30.91
N LEU A 94 15.55 41.57 32.03
CA LEU A 94 14.27 40.90 32.27
C LEU A 94 13.22 41.32 31.24
N TYR A 95 13.23 42.58 30.83
CA TYR A 95 12.34 43.08 29.79
C TYR A 95 12.65 42.46 28.42
N GLU A 96 13.93 42.44 28.03
CA GLU A 96 14.38 41.80 26.78
C GLU A 96 14.06 40.30 26.74
N GLU A 97 14.22 39.60 27.87
CA GLU A 97 13.91 38.17 27.96
C GLU A 97 12.41 37.90 27.85
N THR A 98 11.59 38.74 28.48
CA THR A 98 10.12 38.65 28.37
C THR A 98 9.67 38.90 26.93
N ASP A 99 10.24 39.89 26.25
CA ASP A 99 9.89 40.23 24.88
C ASP A 99 10.34 39.13 23.89
N ARG A 100 11.55 38.60 24.07
CA ARG A 100 12.06 37.46 23.28
C ARG A 100 11.16 36.23 23.45
N LEU A 101 10.73 35.90 24.67
CA LEU A 101 9.87 34.74 24.91
C LEU A 101 8.47 34.94 24.31
N ARG A 102 7.91 36.15 24.38
CA ARG A 102 6.65 36.50 23.71
C ARG A 102 6.75 36.34 22.20
N ALA A 103 7.79 36.89 21.58
CA ALA A 103 8.03 36.77 20.15
C ALA A 103 8.22 35.31 19.72
N PHE A 104 8.94 34.51 20.52
CA PHE A 104 9.14 33.08 20.26
C PHE A 104 7.82 32.30 20.28
N ASN A 105 6.99 32.51 21.30
CA ASN A 105 5.68 31.85 21.42
C ASN A 105 4.73 32.25 20.29
N GLN A 106 4.72 33.53 19.91
CA GLN A 106 3.92 34.02 18.77
C GLN A 106 4.35 33.34 17.47
N ASN A 107 5.66 33.25 17.21
CA ASN A 107 6.18 32.59 16.02
C ASN A 107 5.80 31.11 15.96
N ILE A 108 5.88 30.37 17.08
CA ILE A 108 5.47 28.95 17.12
C ILE A 108 4.01 28.81 16.67
N VAL A 109 3.10 29.57 17.28
CA VAL A 109 1.67 29.47 16.98
C VAL A 109 1.37 29.87 15.53
N GLN A 110 2.15 30.82 14.99
CA GLN A 110 2.00 31.29 13.61
C GLN A 110 2.61 30.35 12.56
N SER A 111 3.68 29.61 12.89
CA SER A 111 4.37 28.72 11.94
C SER A 111 3.81 27.29 11.87
N LEU A 112 2.86 26.95 12.74
CA LEU A 112 2.24 25.62 12.73
C LEU A 112 1.36 25.42 11.49
N GLU A 113 1.47 24.26 10.85
CA GLU A 113 0.62 23.87 9.71
C GLU A 113 -0.80 23.46 10.12
N GLU A 114 -1.14 23.60 11.41
CA GLU A 114 -2.46 23.33 11.95
C GLU A 114 -3.22 24.62 12.20
N GLY A 115 -4.53 24.59 11.97
CA GLY A 115 -5.41 25.67 12.38
C GLY A 115 -5.57 25.65 13.90
N ILE A 116 -5.26 26.76 14.55
CA ILE A 116 -5.41 26.93 16.00
C ILE A 116 -6.43 28.02 16.24
N VAL A 117 -7.45 27.70 17.04
CA VAL A 117 -8.42 28.68 17.55
C VAL A 117 -8.55 28.54 19.06
N ILE A 118 -8.81 29.66 19.72
CA ILE A 118 -9.24 29.69 21.12
C ILE A 118 -10.67 30.21 21.12
N GLU A 119 -11.54 29.58 21.88
CA GLU A 119 -12.92 30.01 22.11
C GLU A 119 -13.15 30.31 23.60
N ASP A 120 -14.10 31.20 23.90
CA ASP A 120 -14.55 31.51 25.26
C ASP A 120 -15.53 30.47 25.83
N GLU A 121 -16.03 30.70 27.06
CA GLU A 121 -17.06 29.85 27.69
C GLU A 121 -18.34 29.70 26.84
N GLY A 122 -18.63 30.69 25.99
CA GLY A 122 -19.81 30.75 25.12
C GLY A 122 -19.62 30.10 23.74
N GLY A 123 -18.39 29.72 23.38
CA GLY A 123 -18.05 29.15 22.07
C GLY A 123 -17.71 30.18 20.99
N PHE A 124 -17.53 31.45 21.35
CA PHE A 124 -17.05 32.48 20.43
C PHE A 124 -15.54 32.45 20.34
N LEU A 125 -15.01 32.52 19.11
CA LEU A 125 -13.58 32.48 18.89
C LEU A 125 -12.95 33.79 19.41
N THR A 126 -11.97 33.71 20.30
CA THR A 126 -11.20 34.84 20.83
C THR A 126 -9.83 34.96 20.17
N PHE A 127 -9.35 33.88 19.55
CA PHE A 127 -8.08 33.85 18.83
C PHE A 127 -8.17 32.88 17.64
N ALA A 128 -7.48 33.21 16.56
CA ALA A 128 -7.23 32.31 15.43
C ALA A 128 -5.82 32.57 14.88
N ASN A 129 -5.05 31.51 14.63
CA ASN A 129 -3.76 31.65 13.96
C ASN A 129 -3.92 31.88 12.45
N PRO A 130 -2.88 32.36 11.73
CA PRO A 130 -2.95 32.58 10.28
C PRO A 130 -3.34 31.33 9.50
N LYS A 131 -2.93 30.15 9.94
CA LYS A 131 -3.24 28.90 9.25
C LYS A 131 -4.73 28.52 9.34
N ALA A 132 -5.38 28.77 10.48
CA ALA A 132 -6.82 28.60 10.63
C ALA A 132 -7.59 29.52 9.67
N ALA A 133 -7.14 30.77 9.55
CA ALA A 133 -7.72 31.78 8.67
C ALA A 133 -7.57 31.40 7.18
N GLU A 134 -6.38 30.97 6.77
CA GLU A 134 -6.08 30.47 5.42
C GLU A 134 -6.94 29.26 5.07
N MET A 135 -6.99 28.23 5.94
CA MET A 135 -7.73 26.99 5.70
C MET A 135 -9.23 27.23 5.52
N LEU A 136 -9.79 28.18 6.26
CA LEU A 136 -11.23 28.46 6.26
C LEU A 136 -11.62 29.64 5.35
N GLY A 137 -10.65 30.33 4.74
CA GLY A 137 -10.90 31.47 3.85
C GLY A 137 -11.41 32.72 4.56
N TYR A 138 -11.02 32.93 5.81
CA TYR A 138 -11.32 34.13 6.60
C TYR A 138 -10.05 34.95 6.85
N LYS A 139 -10.19 36.20 7.28
CA LYS A 139 -9.09 36.93 7.92
C LYS A 139 -9.06 36.63 9.42
N PRO A 140 -7.89 36.64 10.09
CA PRO A 140 -7.80 36.37 11.53
C PRO A 140 -8.74 37.25 12.37
N GLU A 141 -8.89 38.52 12.03
CA GLU A 141 -9.74 39.48 12.76
C GLU A 141 -11.24 39.25 12.53
N GLU A 142 -11.60 38.60 11.44
CA GLU A 142 -12.98 38.20 11.16
C GLU A 142 -13.34 36.93 11.93
N MET A 143 -12.37 36.01 12.08
CA MET A 143 -12.58 34.77 12.81
C MET A 143 -12.92 35.01 14.27
N THR A 144 -12.34 36.02 14.92
CA THR A 144 -12.64 36.34 16.33
C THR A 144 -14.06 36.87 16.58
N ARG A 145 -14.88 36.98 15.53
CA ARG A 145 -16.30 37.36 15.63
C ARG A 145 -17.23 36.18 15.36
N LEU A 146 -16.67 35.03 14.99
CA LEU A 146 -17.43 33.83 14.66
C LEU A 146 -17.61 32.97 15.92
N HIS A 147 -18.71 32.24 15.94
CA HIS A 147 -18.91 31.13 16.84
C HIS A 147 -18.39 29.85 16.17
N TRP A 148 -17.88 28.86 16.91
CA TRP A 148 -17.37 27.62 16.29
C TRP A 148 -18.43 26.90 15.40
N ARG A 149 -19.71 27.13 15.67
CA ARG A 149 -20.86 26.65 14.86
C ARG A 149 -20.88 27.23 13.45
N ASP A 150 -20.30 28.41 13.23
CA ASP A 150 -20.27 29.07 11.92
C ASP A 150 -19.20 28.47 10.99
N ILE A 151 -18.21 27.79 11.58
CA ILE A 151 -17.09 27.17 10.85
C ILE A 151 -17.18 25.63 10.81
N VAL A 152 -18.22 25.04 11.39
CA VAL A 152 -18.48 23.60 11.38
C VAL A 152 -19.69 23.31 10.50
N ALA A 153 -19.65 22.22 9.74
CA ALA A 153 -20.77 21.82 8.89
C ALA A 153 -22.05 21.57 9.71
N PRO A 154 -23.22 22.07 9.29
CA PRO A 154 -24.46 21.99 10.07
C PRO A 154 -24.82 20.59 10.57
N GLU A 155 -24.60 19.56 9.77
CA GLU A 155 -24.85 18.15 10.11
C GLU A 155 -23.87 17.58 11.14
N GLU A 156 -22.69 18.19 11.29
CA GLU A 156 -21.66 17.77 12.25
C GLU A 156 -21.81 18.50 13.60
N ILE A 157 -22.57 19.59 13.67
CA ILE A 157 -22.80 20.38 14.90
C ILE A 157 -23.23 19.49 16.07
N PRO A 158 -24.25 18.59 15.97
CA PRO A 158 -24.67 17.77 17.11
C PRO A 158 -23.56 16.87 17.66
N ARG A 159 -22.63 16.44 16.80
CA ARG A 159 -21.45 15.66 17.23
C ARG A 159 -20.48 16.54 18.00
N VAL A 160 -20.17 17.73 17.48
CA VAL A 160 -19.27 18.69 18.13
C VAL A 160 -19.85 19.17 19.45
N GLU A 161 -21.17 19.38 19.57
CA GLU A 161 -21.82 19.76 20.83
C GLU A 161 -21.66 18.70 21.92
N ARG A 162 -21.80 17.41 21.57
CA ARG A 162 -21.55 16.31 22.51
C ARG A 162 -20.12 16.31 23.02
N GLU A 163 -19.16 16.67 22.18
CA GLU A 163 -17.76 16.80 22.60
C GLU A 163 -17.53 18.08 23.40
N ALA A 164 -18.20 19.19 23.05
CA ALA A 164 -18.13 20.48 23.75
C ALA A 164 -18.70 20.38 25.18
N ALA A 165 -19.79 19.65 25.38
CA ALA A 165 -20.42 19.46 26.69
C ALA A 165 -19.52 18.77 27.73
N LYS A 166 -18.47 18.05 27.28
CA LYS A 166 -17.49 17.40 28.16
C LYS A 166 -16.40 18.36 28.65
N ARG A 167 -16.18 19.48 27.93
CA ARG A 167 -15.04 20.40 28.15
C ARG A 167 -15.07 21.12 29.50
N PRO A 168 -16.22 21.60 30.02
CA PRO A 168 -16.27 22.21 31.36
C PRO A 168 -15.88 21.24 32.49
N ARG A 169 -15.91 19.92 32.23
CA ARG A 169 -15.49 18.87 33.18
C ARG A 169 -14.00 18.52 33.06
N GLY A 170 -13.22 19.29 32.30
CA GLY A 170 -11.79 19.07 32.10
C GLY A 170 -11.44 17.99 31.08
N GLN A 171 -12.42 17.47 30.33
CA GLN A 171 -12.17 16.39 29.38
C GLN A 171 -11.76 16.94 28.01
N ALA A 172 -10.56 16.58 27.57
CA ALA A 172 -10.10 16.80 26.20
C ALA A 172 -10.65 15.73 25.26
N SER A 173 -10.85 16.09 23.99
CA SER A 173 -11.30 15.14 22.97
C SER A 173 -10.59 15.35 21.64
N ARG A 174 -10.49 14.25 20.87
CA ARG A 174 -9.95 14.23 19.53
C ARG A 174 -10.92 13.50 18.61
N TYR A 175 -11.38 14.15 17.55
CA TYR A 175 -12.41 13.61 16.66
C TYR A 175 -12.31 14.17 15.24
N GLU A 176 -12.79 13.41 14.26
CA GLU A 176 -12.96 13.90 12.89
C GLU A 176 -14.28 14.66 12.76
N THR A 177 -14.26 15.74 12.00
CA THR A 177 -15.45 16.51 11.63
C THR A 177 -15.20 17.24 10.30
N VAL A 178 -16.13 18.09 9.88
CA VAL A 178 -16.02 18.87 8.65
C VAL A 178 -16.18 20.34 8.99
N CYS A 179 -15.16 21.12 8.67
CA CYS A 179 -15.25 22.57 8.70
C CYS A 179 -15.81 23.11 7.38
N VAL A 180 -16.44 24.28 7.45
CA VAL A 180 -16.96 24.98 6.28
C VAL A 180 -16.23 26.30 6.14
N THR A 181 -15.70 26.53 4.93
CA THR A 181 -15.02 27.78 4.59
C THR A 181 -16.03 28.91 4.36
N ARG A 182 -15.57 30.16 4.29
CA ARG A 182 -16.40 31.32 3.95
C ARG A 182 -17.18 31.19 2.63
N THR A 183 -16.65 30.42 1.68
CA THR A 183 -17.28 30.19 0.36
C THR A 183 -18.22 28.99 0.34
N GLY A 184 -18.36 28.27 1.46
CA GLY A 184 -19.15 27.05 1.58
C GLY A 184 -18.41 25.77 1.21
N ALA A 185 -17.13 25.84 0.82
CA ALA A 185 -16.31 24.65 0.60
C ALA A 185 -16.12 23.87 1.90
N ARG A 186 -16.06 22.53 1.79
CA ARG A 186 -16.01 21.61 2.93
C ARG A 186 -14.59 21.10 3.13
N VAL A 187 -14.05 21.28 4.33
CA VAL A 187 -12.70 20.86 4.68
C VAL A 187 -12.82 19.79 5.77
N PRO A 188 -12.59 18.50 5.45
CA PRO A 188 -12.53 17.47 6.47
C PRO A 188 -11.31 17.71 7.36
N VAL A 189 -11.54 17.76 8.67
CA VAL A 189 -10.51 18.05 9.67
C VAL A 189 -10.52 17.01 10.79
N ILE A 190 -9.35 16.82 11.40
CA ILE A 190 -9.27 16.19 12.73
C ILE A 190 -9.05 17.29 13.76
N VAL A 191 -9.98 17.38 14.71
CA VAL A 191 -9.99 18.39 15.79
C VAL A 191 -9.46 17.76 17.06
N SER A 192 -8.56 18.48 17.75
CA SER A 192 -8.10 18.20 19.10
C SER A 192 -8.45 19.41 19.97
N ALA A 193 -9.42 19.24 20.87
CA ALA A 193 -9.92 20.31 21.71
C ALA A 193 -9.54 20.06 23.17
N ARG A 194 -8.91 21.05 23.80
CA ARG A 194 -8.52 21.02 25.22
C ARG A 194 -9.16 22.18 25.99
N PRO A 195 -9.80 21.92 27.13
CA PRO A 195 -10.35 22.99 27.96
C PRO A 195 -9.24 23.82 28.61
N LEU A 196 -9.49 25.11 28.74
CA LEU A 196 -8.65 26.07 29.42
C LEU A 196 -9.30 26.46 30.76
N PHE A 197 -8.48 26.60 31.80
CA PHE A 197 -8.92 26.98 33.13
C PHE A 197 -8.06 28.12 33.68
N GLU A 198 -8.71 29.12 34.27
CA GLU A 198 -8.07 30.17 35.08
C GLU A 198 -8.60 30.07 36.51
N GLU A 199 -7.69 29.99 37.50
CA GLU A 199 -8.04 29.87 38.93
C GLU A 199 -9.03 28.72 39.24
N GLY A 200 -9.01 27.65 38.46
CA GLY A 200 -9.90 26.49 38.59
C GLY A 200 -11.28 26.65 37.94
N ARG A 201 -11.56 27.79 37.31
CA ARG A 201 -12.78 28.05 36.53
C ARG A 201 -12.51 27.81 35.04
N PHE A 202 -13.42 27.10 34.38
CA PHE A 202 -13.39 26.90 32.93
C PHE A 202 -13.57 28.24 32.23
N CYS A 203 -12.59 28.67 31.42
CA CYS A 203 -12.61 29.98 30.75
C CYS A 203 -12.71 29.90 29.22
N GLY A 204 -12.54 28.70 28.65
CA GLY A 204 -12.57 28.51 27.20
C GLY A 204 -11.95 27.21 26.73
N VAL A 205 -11.69 27.13 25.44
CA VAL A 205 -11.16 25.91 24.80
C VAL A 205 -10.09 26.28 23.79
N LEU A 206 -8.95 25.58 23.82
CA LEU A 206 -7.98 25.57 22.75
C LEU A 206 -8.34 24.43 21.78
N ALA A 207 -8.75 24.77 20.57
CA ALA A 207 -9.03 23.80 19.52
C ALA A 207 -7.97 23.89 18.43
N VAL A 208 -7.39 22.73 18.12
CA VAL A 208 -6.42 22.57 17.04
C VAL A 208 -7.02 21.65 16.00
N PHE A 209 -7.09 22.10 14.75
CA PHE A 209 -7.66 21.34 13.65
C PHE A 209 -6.65 21.20 12.51
N ARG A 210 -6.48 19.96 12.06
CA ARG A 210 -5.61 19.61 10.95
C ARG A 210 -6.46 19.19 9.75
N ASP A 211 -6.16 19.75 8.59
CA ASP A 211 -6.76 19.32 7.32
C ASP A 211 -6.35 17.87 7.02
N ILE A 212 -7.35 17.01 6.81
CA ILE A 212 -7.17 15.59 6.47
C ILE A 212 -7.67 15.27 5.06
N THR A 213 -7.88 16.27 4.20
CA THR A 213 -8.34 16.12 2.82
C THR A 213 -7.44 15.16 2.04
N ALA A 214 -6.12 15.37 2.06
CA ALA A 214 -5.17 14.51 1.37
C ALA A 214 -5.20 13.05 1.88
N ARG A 215 -5.41 12.86 3.19
CA ARG A 215 -5.54 11.53 3.80
C ARG A 215 -6.83 10.85 3.35
N LYS A 216 -7.98 11.54 3.44
CA LYS A 216 -9.29 11.02 3.01
C LYS A 216 -9.28 10.64 1.53
N GLN A 217 -8.71 11.48 0.67
CA GLN A 217 -8.55 11.17 -0.76
C GLN A 217 -7.68 9.93 -0.99
N SER A 218 -6.57 9.79 -0.26
CA SER A 218 -5.70 8.62 -0.36
C SER A 218 -6.38 7.34 0.12
N GLU A 219 -7.12 7.40 1.23
CA GLU A 219 -7.90 6.29 1.75
C GLU A 219 -9.00 5.86 0.77
N GLU A 220 -9.69 6.81 0.15
CA GLU A 220 -10.75 6.54 -0.81
C GLU A 220 -10.20 5.90 -2.10
N ILE A 221 -9.09 6.43 -2.63
CA ILE A 221 -8.37 5.81 -3.76
C ILE A 221 -7.93 4.39 -3.41
N LEU A 222 -7.40 4.18 -2.20
CA LEU A 222 -6.96 2.86 -1.75
C LEU A 222 -8.14 1.90 -1.58
N GLN A 223 -9.27 2.36 -1.04
CA GLN A 223 -10.49 1.56 -0.92
C GLN A 223 -11.07 1.20 -2.28
N GLN A 224 -11.08 2.12 -3.25
CA GLN A 224 -11.49 1.83 -4.63
C GLN A 224 -10.57 0.80 -5.27
N ARG A 225 -9.24 0.92 -5.08
CA ARG A 225 -8.26 -0.08 -5.54
C ARG A 225 -8.49 -1.45 -4.89
N ASN A 226 -8.73 -1.50 -3.57
CA ASN A 226 -9.00 -2.75 -2.86
C ASN A 226 -10.30 -3.41 -3.30
N ARG A 227 -11.39 -2.65 -3.49
CA ARG A 227 -12.65 -3.20 -4.04
C ARG A 227 -12.44 -3.77 -5.44
N ARG A 228 -11.66 -3.10 -6.29
CA ARG A 228 -11.32 -3.59 -7.63
C ARG A 228 -10.50 -4.88 -7.57
N LEU A 229 -9.53 -4.97 -6.66
CA LEU A 229 -8.76 -6.19 -6.43
C LEU A 229 -9.62 -7.33 -5.87
N GLU A 230 -10.55 -7.03 -4.96
CA GLU A 230 -11.45 -8.03 -4.38
C GLU A 230 -12.42 -8.60 -5.42
N LEU A 231 -12.94 -7.76 -6.32
CA LEU A 231 -13.72 -8.19 -7.48
C LEU A 231 -12.91 -9.09 -8.42
N LEU A 232 -11.67 -8.71 -8.72
CA LEU A 232 -10.76 -9.53 -9.52
C LEU A 232 -10.41 -10.86 -8.83
N TYR A 233 -10.25 -10.84 -7.51
CA TYR A 233 -9.94 -12.02 -6.70
C TYR A 233 -11.13 -12.98 -6.63
N ARG A 234 -12.35 -12.49 -6.41
CA ARG A 234 -13.58 -13.31 -6.43
C ARG A 234 -13.83 -13.91 -7.80
N ALA A 235 -13.66 -13.13 -8.87
CA ALA A 235 -13.69 -13.67 -10.23
C ALA A 235 -12.62 -14.77 -10.37
N GLY A 236 -11.38 -14.49 -9.92
CA GLY A 236 -10.24 -15.42 -9.81
C GLY A 236 -10.56 -16.78 -9.16
N GLN A 237 -11.32 -16.78 -8.06
CA GLN A 237 -11.67 -17.98 -7.32
C GLN A 237 -12.73 -18.83 -8.04
N VAL A 238 -13.71 -18.18 -8.68
CA VAL A 238 -14.67 -18.87 -9.56
C VAL A 238 -13.97 -19.52 -10.75
N PHE A 239 -12.85 -18.94 -11.22
CA PHE A 239 -12.05 -19.51 -12.31
C PHE A 239 -11.28 -20.80 -11.95
N MET A 240 -11.08 -21.11 -10.66
CA MET A 240 -10.29 -22.27 -10.23
C MET A 240 -11.12 -23.52 -9.94
N SER A 241 -12.45 -23.41 -9.84
CA SER A 241 -13.30 -24.51 -9.35
C SER A 241 -13.88 -25.41 -10.43
N THR A 242 -13.72 -25.09 -11.72
CA THR A 242 -14.47 -25.79 -12.78
C THR A 242 -13.58 -26.17 -13.96
N LEU A 243 -13.43 -27.48 -14.18
CA LEU A 243 -12.60 -28.09 -15.23
C LEU A 243 -13.23 -28.02 -16.63
N ASN A 244 -14.42 -27.43 -16.76
CA ASN A 244 -15.15 -27.34 -18.01
C ASN A 244 -15.15 -25.90 -18.53
N LEU A 245 -14.49 -25.69 -19.67
CA LEU A 245 -14.38 -24.38 -20.33
C LEU A 245 -15.74 -23.71 -20.52
N ASP A 246 -16.77 -24.47 -20.88
CA ASP A 246 -18.10 -23.94 -21.14
C ASP A 246 -18.77 -23.45 -19.84
N GLU A 247 -18.59 -24.17 -18.73
CA GLU A 247 -19.14 -23.78 -17.41
C GLU A 247 -18.46 -22.52 -16.88
N VAL A 248 -17.13 -22.42 -17.04
CA VAL A 248 -16.38 -21.22 -16.65
C VAL A 248 -16.84 -20.00 -17.45
N LEU A 249 -16.97 -20.14 -18.76
CA LEU A 249 -17.45 -19.04 -19.62
C LEU A 249 -18.89 -18.64 -19.26
N ALA A 250 -19.76 -19.60 -18.95
CA ALA A 250 -21.13 -19.35 -18.52
C ALA A 250 -21.18 -18.48 -17.26
N THR A 251 -20.45 -18.88 -16.22
CA THR A 251 -20.45 -18.15 -14.94
C THR A 251 -19.90 -16.74 -15.09
N VAL A 252 -18.83 -16.57 -15.87
CA VAL A 252 -18.20 -15.26 -16.08
C VAL A 252 -19.12 -14.30 -16.82
N LEU A 253 -19.71 -14.77 -17.92
CA LEU A 253 -20.62 -13.94 -18.68
C LEU A 253 -21.85 -13.55 -17.85
N GLU A 254 -22.38 -14.45 -17.02
CA GLU A 254 -23.53 -14.15 -16.19
C GLU A 254 -23.22 -13.12 -15.09
N GLU A 255 -22.01 -13.17 -14.50
CA GLU A 255 -21.55 -12.13 -13.58
C GLU A 255 -21.32 -10.80 -14.28
N VAL A 256 -20.74 -10.79 -15.50
CA VAL A 256 -20.60 -9.56 -16.32
C VAL A 256 -21.98 -8.96 -16.59
N ARG A 257 -22.95 -9.79 -17.01
CA ARG A 257 -24.32 -9.37 -17.29
C ARG A 257 -24.98 -8.73 -16.07
N ARG A 258 -24.87 -9.39 -14.90
CA ARG A 258 -25.45 -8.91 -13.64
C ARG A 258 -24.80 -7.61 -13.15
N LEU A 259 -23.47 -7.53 -13.19
CA LEU A 259 -22.73 -6.37 -12.71
C LEU A 259 -23.00 -5.12 -13.55
N LEU A 260 -23.08 -5.28 -14.87
CA LEU A 260 -23.36 -4.17 -15.77
C LEU A 260 -24.86 -3.91 -15.95
N GLY A 261 -25.74 -4.84 -15.54
CA GLY A 261 -27.19 -4.71 -15.73
C GLY A 261 -27.56 -4.56 -17.20
N VAL A 262 -26.97 -5.39 -18.05
CA VAL A 262 -27.13 -5.34 -19.52
C VAL A 262 -28.04 -6.45 -20.04
N VAL A 263 -28.53 -6.28 -21.27
CA VAL A 263 -29.41 -7.25 -21.93
C VAL A 263 -28.72 -8.62 -22.08
N ALA A 264 -27.54 -8.66 -22.70
CA ALA A 264 -26.84 -9.92 -22.95
C ALA A 264 -25.33 -9.73 -23.11
N CYS A 265 -24.59 -10.82 -22.92
CA CYS A 265 -23.17 -10.93 -23.18
C CYS A 265 -22.91 -12.20 -24.01
N SER A 266 -21.81 -12.22 -24.77
CA SER A 266 -21.38 -13.42 -25.50
C SER A 266 -19.86 -13.52 -25.60
N VAL A 267 -19.35 -14.74 -25.68
CA VAL A 267 -17.94 -15.06 -25.94
C VAL A 267 -17.82 -15.76 -27.27
N TRP A 268 -16.98 -15.22 -28.15
CA TRP A 268 -16.65 -15.78 -29.45
C TRP A 268 -15.18 -16.16 -29.46
N LEU A 269 -14.86 -17.43 -29.69
CA LEU A 269 -13.47 -17.90 -29.75
C LEU A 269 -13.04 -18.12 -31.19
N VAL A 270 -11.80 -17.77 -31.49
CA VAL A 270 -11.21 -18.04 -32.81
C VAL A 270 -10.91 -19.54 -32.93
N ASP A 271 -11.42 -20.16 -33.99
CA ASP A 271 -11.00 -21.49 -34.41
C ASP A 271 -9.65 -21.39 -35.11
N ARG A 272 -8.61 -22.01 -34.53
CA ARG A 272 -7.25 -21.94 -35.07
C ARG A 272 -7.09 -22.58 -36.45
N LYS A 273 -7.97 -23.50 -36.84
CA LYS A 273 -7.88 -24.20 -38.13
C LYS A 273 -8.47 -23.38 -39.27
N THR A 274 -9.59 -22.70 -39.02
CA THR A 274 -10.34 -21.98 -40.07
C THR A 274 -10.23 -20.46 -39.96
N GLY A 275 -9.79 -19.93 -38.81
CA GLY A 275 -9.78 -18.50 -38.50
C GLY A 275 -11.15 -17.92 -38.17
N GLU A 276 -12.21 -18.73 -38.21
CA GLU A 276 -13.58 -18.29 -37.94
C GLU A 276 -13.80 -18.01 -36.45
N LEU A 277 -14.73 -17.11 -36.16
CA LEU A 277 -15.21 -16.88 -34.80
C LEU A 277 -16.38 -17.81 -34.50
N VAL A 278 -16.23 -18.62 -33.46
CA VAL A 278 -17.27 -19.53 -32.98
C VAL A 278 -17.89 -18.97 -31.71
N CYS A 279 -19.19 -18.75 -31.70
CA CYS A 279 -19.92 -18.41 -30.48
C CYS A 279 -19.86 -19.60 -29.54
N ARG A 280 -19.13 -19.45 -28.43
CA ARG A 280 -18.99 -20.51 -27.43
C ARG A 280 -20.02 -20.40 -26.33
N GLN A 281 -20.36 -19.17 -25.95
CA GLN A 281 -21.32 -18.93 -24.88
C GLN A 281 -22.04 -17.59 -25.00
N VAL A 282 -23.29 -17.56 -24.57
CA VAL A 282 -24.20 -16.40 -24.58
C VAL A 282 -24.98 -16.38 -23.26
N THR A 283 -25.29 -15.20 -22.74
CA THR A 283 -26.23 -15.04 -21.63
C THR A 283 -27.54 -14.44 -22.13
N ASN A 284 -28.55 -15.27 -22.38
CA ASN A 284 -29.93 -14.89 -22.69
C ASN A 284 -30.81 -16.16 -22.71
N PRO A 285 -32.11 -16.13 -22.37
CA PRO A 285 -33.07 -17.22 -22.61
C PRO A 285 -33.12 -17.82 -24.02
N GLN A 286 -32.50 -17.21 -25.03
CA GLN A 286 -32.33 -17.77 -26.39
C GLN A 286 -30.89 -18.27 -26.67
N GLU A 287 -30.13 -18.64 -25.63
CA GLU A 287 -28.75 -19.14 -25.71
C GLU A 287 -28.57 -20.23 -26.79
N GLU A 288 -29.52 -21.15 -26.90
CA GLU A 288 -29.48 -22.28 -27.84
C GLU A 288 -29.48 -21.88 -29.32
N VAL A 289 -29.94 -20.66 -29.64
CA VAL A 289 -30.08 -20.20 -31.03
C VAL A 289 -28.75 -19.71 -31.59
N VAL A 290 -27.93 -19.06 -30.75
CA VAL A 290 -26.69 -18.38 -31.16
C VAL A 290 -25.45 -19.19 -30.78
N ARG A 291 -25.54 -20.05 -29.76
CA ARG A 291 -24.42 -20.92 -29.36
C ARG A 291 -24.04 -21.86 -30.52
N GLY A 292 -22.75 -21.94 -30.83
CA GLY A 292 -22.23 -22.74 -31.94
C GLY A 292 -22.19 -22.02 -33.29
N TRP A 293 -22.76 -20.81 -33.42
CA TRP A 293 -22.65 -20.04 -34.65
C TRP A 293 -21.20 -19.77 -35.05
N ARG A 294 -20.96 -19.79 -36.35
CA ARG A 294 -19.64 -19.52 -36.94
C ARG A 294 -19.73 -18.29 -37.82
N LEU A 295 -18.84 -17.34 -37.56
CA LEU A 295 -18.68 -16.13 -38.36
C LEU A 295 -17.36 -16.20 -39.12
N PRO A 296 -17.35 -15.93 -40.44
CA PRO A 296 -16.11 -15.81 -41.20
C PRO A 296 -15.17 -14.76 -40.60
N PRO A 297 -13.84 -14.90 -40.77
CA PRO A 297 -12.86 -13.94 -40.25
C PRO A 297 -13.20 -12.50 -40.68
N GLY A 298 -13.18 -11.56 -39.73
CA GLY A 298 -13.46 -10.14 -40.00
C GLY A 298 -14.94 -9.76 -40.10
N THR A 299 -15.86 -10.72 -39.99
CA THR A 299 -17.30 -10.45 -40.00
C THR A 299 -17.75 -9.74 -38.73
N GLY A 300 -18.51 -8.66 -38.88
CA GLY A 300 -19.11 -7.99 -37.74
C GLY A 300 -18.11 -7.16 -36.92
N LEU A 301 -18.61 -6.58 -35.82
CA LEU A 301 -17.77 -5.97 -34.79
C LEU A 301 -16.83 -6.98 -34.14
N ALA A 302 -17.33 -8.19 -33.87
CA ALA A 302 -16.56 -9.28 -33.31
C ALA A 302 -15.33 -9.63 -34.17
N GLY A 303 -15.52 -9.79 -35.48
CA GLY A 303 -14.44 -10.09 -36.42
C GLY A 303 -13.41 -8.97 -36.54
N TRP A 304 -13.85 -7.72 -36.57
CA TRP A 304 -12.94 -6.58 -36.60
C TRP A 304 -12.05 -6.53 -35.35
N VAL A 305 -12.64 -6.69 -34.16
CA VAL A 305 -11.90 -6.71 -32.89
C VAL A 305 -10.96 -7.91 -32.81
N ALA A 306 -11.38 -9.09 -33.31
CA ALA A 306 -10.52 -10.26 -33.36
C ALA A 306 -9.25 -10.02 -34.20
N GLN A 307 -9.39 -9.38 -35.37
CA GLN A 307 -8.27 -9.10 -36.27
C GLN A 307 -7.32 -8.01 -35.76
N HIS A 308 -7.86 -6.91 -35.22
CA HIS A 308 -7.05 -5.76 -34.82
C HIS A 308 -6.61 -5.83 -33.34
N GLY A 309 -7.28 -6.67 -32.57
CA GLY A 309 -7.13 -6.78 -31.12
C GLY A 309 -7.52 -5.51 -30.38
N ARG A 310 -8.27 -4.56 -30.94
CA ARG A 310 -8.61 -3.30 -30.27
C ARG A 310 -10.08 -3.31 -29.87
N SER A 311 -10.38 -2.92 -28.63
CA SER A 311 -11.75 -2.80 -28.14
C SER A 311 -12.56 -1.78 -28.96
N LEU A 312 -13.84 -2.05 -29.16
CA LEU A 312 -14.80 -1.15 -29.81
C LEU A 312 -16.00 -0.92 -28.90
N ASN A 313 -16.27 0.35 -28.62
CA ASN A 313 -17.52 0.80 -27.99
C ASN A 313 -18.37 1.48 -29.07
N VAL A 314 -19.48 0.85 -29.44
CA VAL A 314 -20.41 1.33 -30.48
C VAL A 314 -21.67 1.87 -29.79
N PRO A 315 -21.90 3.19 -29.82
CA PRO A 315 -23.04 3.80 -29.12
C PRO A 315 -24.41 3.50 -29.77
N ASP A 316 -24.46 3.36 -31.10
CA ASP A 316 -25.66 2.96 -31.84
C ASP A 316 -25.30 2.07 -33.03
N VAL A 317 -25.62 0.77 -32.95
CA VAL A 317 -25.32 -0.23 -33.97
C VAL A 317 -26.05 0.01 -35.29
N ARG A 318 -27.16 0.75 -35.28
CA ARG A 318 -27.91 1.08 -36.51
C ARG A 318 -27.13 2.03 -37.42
N ARG A 319 -26.15 2.74 -36.85
CA ARG A 319 -25.27 3.68 -37.55
C ARG A 319 -23.90 3.09 -37.85
N GLU A 320 -23.68 1.82 -37.52
CA GLU A 320 -22.38 1.16 -37.63
C GLU A 320 -22.38 0.17 -38.81
N PRO A 321 -21.69 0.47 -39.92
CA PRO A 321 -21.65 -0.40 -41.10
C PRO A 321 -21.08 -1.79 -40.84
N ARG A 322 -20.22 -1.92 -39.83
CA ARG A 322 -19.61 -3.22 -39.44
C ARG A 322 -20.54 -4.07 -38.60
N HIS A 323 -21.74 -3.60 -38.23
CA HIS A 323 -22.65 -4.37 -37.40
C HIS A 323 -23.22 -5.57 -38.18
N PHE A 324 -23.10 -6.76 -37.60
CA PHE A 324 -23.68 -7.97 -38.18
C PHE A 324 -25.09 -8.17 -37.63
N LYS A 325 -26.10 -8.00 -38.49
CA LYS A 325 -27.52 -8.00 -38.10
C LYS A 325 -28.11 -9.37 -37.83
N GLY A 326 -27.44 -10.47 -38.23
CA GLY A 326 -28.01 -11.81 -38.12
C GLY A 326 -28.37 -12.20 -36.68
N VAL A 327 -27.63 -11.69 -35.69
CA VAL A 327 -27.95 -11.91 -34.27
C VAL A 327 -29.24 -11.18 -33.87
N ASP A 328 -29.40 -9.90 -34.24
CA ASP A 328 -30.61 -9.11 -33.96
C ASP A 328 -31.84 -9.72 -34.64
N GLU A 329 -31.70 -10.08 -35.91
CA GLU A 329 -32.79 -10.63 -36.75
C GLU A 329 -33.29 -11.97 -36.22
N THR A 330 -32.39 -12.79 -35.68
CA THR A 330 -32.73 -14.14 -35.20
C THR A 330 -33.22 -14.13 -33.75
N THR A 331 -32.66 -13.29 -32.90
CA THR A 331 -33.05 -13.21 -31.48
C THR A 331 -34.26 -12.29 -31.24
N GLY A 332 -34.53 -11.36 -32.15
CA GLY A 332 -35.54 -10.32 -32.00
C GLY A 332 -35.18 -9.28 -30.94
N LEU A 333 -33.95 -9.28 -30.43
CA LEU A 333 -33.49 -8.29 -29.46
C LEU A 333 -33.25 -6.94 -30.17
N PRO A 334 -33.85 -5.83 -29.68
CA PRO A 334 -33.69 -4.52 -30.29
C PRO A 334 -32.36 -3.88 -29.88
N LEU A 335 -31.23 -4.51 -30.21
CA LEU A 335 -29.90 -4.03 -29.82
C LEU A 335 -29.67 -2.59 -30.31
N ARG A 336 -29.05 -1.79 -29.45
CA ARG A 336 -28.67 -0.40 -29.72
C ARG A 336 -27.21 -0.18 -29.49
N SER A 337 -26.63 -0.61 -28.39
CA SER A 337 -25.21 -0.40 -28.12
C SER A 337 -24.48 -1.72 -27.92
N ILE A 338 -23.23 -1.77 -28.38
CA ILE A 338 -22.38 -2.96 -28.28
C ILE A 338 -20.97 -2.52 -27.87
N LEU A 339 -20.48 -3.13 -26.79
CA LEU A 339 -19.08 -3.08 -26.38
C LEU A 339 -18.42 -4.42 -26.70
N THR A 340 -17.44 -4.41 -27.59
CA THR A 340 -16.67 -5.59 -27.98
C THR A 340 -15.23 -5.45 -27.50
N VAL A 341 -14.75 -6.40 -26.71
CA VAL A 341 -13.37 -6.41 -26.19
C VAL A 341 -12.63 -7.69 -26.59
N PRO A 342 -11.32 -7.63 -26.85
CA PRO A 342 -10.54 -8.79 -27.25
C PRO A 342 -10.15 -9.68 -26.06
N LEU A 343 -10.14 -11.00 -26.27
CA LEU A 343 -9.50 -11.98 -25.40
C LEU A 343 -8.08 -12.22 -25.92
N ARG A 344 -7.07 -11.79 -25.16
CA ARG A 344 -5.67 -11.77 -25.62
C ARG A 344 -4.79 -12.69 -24.80
N ALA A 345 -4.12 -13.64 -25.46
CA ALA A 345 -3.19 -14.58 -24.87
C ALA A 345 -1.85 -14.52 -25.63
N LYS A 346 -0.74 -14.35 -24.91
CA LYS A 346 0.63 -14.34 -25.48
C LYS A 346 0.82 -13.43 -26.72
N GLY A 347 0.11 -12.29 -26.75
CA GLY A 347 0.18 -11.33 -27.86
C GLY A 347 -0.79 -11.59 -29.02
N GLU A 348 -1.53 -12.69 -29.00
CA GLU A 348 -2.53 -13.05 -30.01
C GLU A 348 -3.96 -12.88 -29.48
N THR A 349 -4.89 -12.51 -30.36
CA THR A 349 -6.32 -12.48 -30.02
C THR A 349 -6.92 -13.87 -30.21
N ILE A 350 -7.29 -14.53 -29.11
CA ILE A 350 -7.87 -15.88 -29.13
C ILE A 350 -9.40 -15.88 -29.21
N GLY A 351 -10.02 -14.70 -29.15
CA GLY A 351 -11.46 -14.52 -29.16
C GLY A 351 -11.86 -13.10 -28.79
N VAL A 352 -13.16 -12.87 -28.58
CA VAL A 352 -13.72 -11.60 -28.13
C VAL A 352 -14.87 -11.85 -27.16
N ILE A 353 -15.10 -10.88 -26.25
CA ILE A 353 -16.33 -10.76 -25.47
C ILE A 353 -17.14 -9.63 -26.08
N GLN A 354 -18.43 -9.86 -26.32
CA GLN A 354 -19.38 -8.81 -26.67
C GLN A 354 -20.38 -8.62 -25.53
N VAL A 355 -20.60 -7.37 -25.16
CA VAL A 355 -21.61 -6.93 -24.21
C VAL A 355 -22.59 -6.05 -24.99
N VAL A 356 -23.88 -6.38 -24.93
CA VAL A 356 -24.90 -5.75 -25.76
C VAL A 356 -26.06 -5.23 -24.92
N ASP A 357 -26.66 -4.13 -25.37
CA ASP A 357 -27.76 -3.47 -24.69
C ASP A 357 -28.75 -2.85 -25.68
N ASP A 358 -30.00 -2.68 -25.26
CA ASP A 358 -31.08 -2.06 -26.05
C ASP A 358 -31.16 -0.53 -25.88
N THR A 359 -30.28 0.05 -25.06
CA THR A 359 -30.14 1.50 -24.87
C THR A 359 -29.01 2.07 -25.73
N VAL A 360 -29.23 3.26 -26.30
CA VAL A 360 -28.21 4.01 -27.06
C VAL A 360 -27.17 4.60 -26.10
N SER A 361 -25.89 4.54 -26.48
CA SER A 361 -24.77 5.08 -25.70
C SER A 361 -24.67 4.52 -24.26
N ARG A 362 -25.01 3.24 -24.07
CA ARG A 362 -25.03 2.60 -22.75
C ARG A 362 -23.68 2.59 -22.04
N PHE A 363 -22.60 2.38 -22.79
CA PHE A 363 -21.27 2.08 -22.23
C PHE A 363 -20.37 3.31 -22.17
N ASN A 364 -19.80 3.59 -21.01
CA ASN A 364 -18.78 4.60 -20.83
C ASN A 364 -17.36 3.99 -20.78
N ARG A 365 -16.35 4.82 -20.49
CA ARG A 365 -14.95 4.38 -20.43
C ARG A 365 -14.66 3.43 -19.26
N ASP A 366 -15.34 3.63 -18.13
CA ASP A 366 -15.17 2.78 -16.95
C ASP A 366 -15.79 1.39 -17.19
N ASP A 367 -16.93 1.31 -17.88
CA ASP A 367 -17.53 0.05 -18.33
C ASP A 367 -16.56 -0.70 -19.25
N GLN A 368 -15.97 -0.01 -20.23
CA GLN A 368 -14.96 -0.61 -21.12
C GLN A 368 -13.76 -1.15 -20.33
N MET A 369 -13.20 -0.37 -19.41
CA MET A 369 -12.07 -0.80 -18.57
C MET A 369 -12.41 -2.00 -17.68
N LEU A 370 -13.65 -2.07 -17.18
CA LEU A 370 -14.14 -3.19 -16.38
C LEU A 370 -14.21 -4.47 -17.23
N VAL A 371 -14.86 -4.41 -18.41
CA VAL A 371 -15.00 -5.56 -19.30
C VAL A 371 -13.63 -6.02 -19.82
N GLU A 372 -12.71 -5.11 -20.14
CA GLU A 372 -11.33 -5.46 -20.49
C GLU A 372 -10.59 -6.18 -19.35
N SER A 373 -10.79 -5.75 -18.09
CA SER A 373 -10.20 -6.42 -16.93
C SER A 373 -10.74 -7.85 -16.77
N LEU A 374 -12.05 -8.03 -17.00
CA LEU A 374 -12.72 -9.33 -16.93
C LEU A 374 -12.30 -10.24 -18.10
N ALA A 375 -12.15 -9.69 -19.31
CA ALA A 375 -11.64 -10.39 -20.49
C ALA A 375 -10.23 -10.94 -20.26
N ALA A 376 -9.36 -10.17 -19.60
CA ALA A 376 -8.02 -10.63 -19.23
C ALA A 376 -8.07 -11.82 -18.26
N ALA A 377 -9.00 -11.81 -17.29
CA ALA A 377 -9.19 -12.93 -16.36
C ALA A 377 -9.77 -14.16 -17.06
N ALA A 378 -10.79 -13.98 -17.90
CA ALA A 378 -11.37 -15.03 -18.71
C ALA A 378 -10.32 -15.69 -19.63
N THR A 379 -9.46 -14.89 -20.25
CA THR A 379 -8.39 -15.40 -21.13
C THR A 379 -7.48 -16.39 -20.40
N ARG A 380 -7.03 -16.07 -19.18
CA ARG A 380 -6.18 -16.97 -18.39
C ARG A 380 -6.89 -18.29 -18.08
N ALA A 381 -8.17 -18.23 -17.72
CA ALA A 381 -8.94 -19.43 -17.43
C ALA A 381 -9.15 -20.30 -18.69
N ILE A 382 -9.42 -19.67 -19.84
CA ILE A 382 -9.52 -20.36 -21.13
C ILE A 382 -8.20 -21.06 -21.47
N GLU A 383 -7.05 -20.40 -21.28
CA GLU A 383 -5.74 -21.01 -21.51
C GLU A 383 -5.47 -22.19 -20.58
N ASN A 384 -5.76 -22.04 -19.29
CA ASN A 384 -5.58 -23.11 -18.31
C ASN A 384 -6.45 -24.34 -18.63
N ALA A 385 -7.73 -24.13 -18.96
CA ALA A 385 -8.63 -25.20 -19.35
C ALA A 385 -8.13 -25.92 -20.62
N ARG A 386 -7.70 -25.16 -21.64
CA ARG A 386 -7.15 -25.73 -22.89
C ARG A 386 -5.88 -26.55 -22.64
N LEU A 387 -4.95 -26.06 -21.83
CA LEU A 387 -3.71 -26.77 -21.49
C LEU A 387 -4.02 -28.07 -20.74
N TYR A 388 -4.96 -28.03 -19.80
CA TYR A 388 -5.37 -29.21 -19.05
C TYR A 388 -6.01 -30.27 -19.96
N THR A 389 -6.94 -29.88 -20.84
CA THR A 389 -7.56 -30.80 -21.81
C THR A 389 -6.52 -31.42 -22.73
N ALA A 390 -5.57 -30.62 -23.25
CA ALA A 390 -4.50 -31.12 -24.11
C ALA A 390 -3.59 -32.12 -23.38
N LEU A 391 -3.24 -31.84 -22.11
CA LEU A 391 -2.46 -32.75 -21.27
C LEU A 391 -3.19 -34.08 -21.06
N LYS A 392 -4.48 -34.02 -20.67
CA LYS A 392 -5.31 -35.21 -20.45
C LYS A 392 -5.42 -36.05 -21.73
N GLN A 393 -5.68 -35.43 -22.87
CA GLN A 393 -5.77 -36.13 -24.15
C GLN A 393 -4.43 -36.75 -24.57
N SER A 394 -3.31 -36.08 -24.32
CA SER A 394 -1.97 -36.63 -24.56
C SER A 394 -1.69 -37.85 -23.69
N GLN A 395 -2.12 -37.83 -22.42
CA GLN A 395 -1.96 -38.96 -21.50
C GLN A 395 -2.83 -40.16 -21.92
N GLU A 396 -4.11 -39.92 -22.25
CA GLU A 396 -5.02 -40.96 -22.74
C GLU A 396 -4.54 -41.58 -24.05
N TYR A 397 -3.98 -40.77 -24.95
CA TYR A 397 -3.39 -41.25 -26.20
C TYR A 397 -2.17 -42.15 -25.95
N ALA A 398 -1.26 -41.74 -25.07
CA ALA A 398 -0.09 -42.54 -24.71
C ALA A 398 -0.47 -43.88 -24.07
N HIS A 399 -1.44 -43.88 -23.15
CA HIS A 399 -1.99 -45.10 -22.55
C HIS A 399 -2.63 -46.00 -23.61
N SER A 400 -3.40 -45.44 -24.52
CA SER A 400 -4.06 -46.20 -25.59
C SER A 400 -3.06 -46.87 -26.54
N ILE A 401 -1.90 -46.25 -26.80
CA ILE A 401 -0.82 -46.88 -27.60
C ILE A 401 -0.28 -48.12 -26.87
N ILE A 402 0.02 -48.00 -25.57
CA ILE A 402 0.55 -49.11 -24.76
C ILE A 402 -0.46 -50.26 -24.69
N ASP A 403 -1.74 -49.94 -24.44
CA ASP A 403 -2.81 -50.92 -24.30
C ASP A 403 -3.24 -51.58 -25.61
N SER A 404 -3.07 -50.90 -26.75
CA SER A 404 -3.34 -51.48 -28.08
C SER A 404 -2.16 -52.26 -28.66
N SER A 405 -0.99 -52.22 -28.01
CA SER A 405 0.15 -53.06 -28.39
C SER A 405 -0.19 -54.55 -28.27
N LEU A 406 0.21 -55.32 -29.27
CA LEU A 406 0.08 -56.79 -29.27
C LEU A 406 1.17 -57.46 -28.43
N ASP A 407 2.27 -56.76 -28.16
CA ASP A 407 3.36 -57.26 -27.34
C ASP A 407 3.09 -57.04 -25.85
N ILE A 408 3.58 -57.96 -25.02
CA ILE A 408 3.55 -57.86 -23.56
C ILE A 408 4.43 -56.67 -23.14
N ILE A 409 3.81 -55.62 -22.61
CA ILE A 409 4.51 -54.46 -22.07
C ILE A 409 4.27 -54.39 -20.57
N ILE A 410 5.37 -54.43 -19.82
CA ILE A 410 5.39 -54.33 -18.36
C ILE A 410 6.48 -53.35 -18.00
N THR A 411 6.15 -52.34 -17.20
CA THR A 411 7.16 -51.46 -16.59
C THR A 411 7.17 -51.67 -15.08
N VAL A 412 8.33 -51.44 -14.48
CA VAL A 412 8.52 -51.52 -13.04
C VAL A 412 9.15 -50.24 -12.51
N ASP A 413 9.00 -49.96 -11.23
CA ASP A 413 9.76 -48.91 -10.54
C ASP A 413 11.15 -49.40 -10.11
N LYS A 414 11.94 -48.48 -9.54
CA LYS A 414 13.27 -48.76 -8.95
C LYS A 414 13.29 -49.89 -7.91
N ASP A 415 12.15 -50.15 -7.25
CA ASP A 415 11.99 -51.17 -6.22
C ASP A 415 11.39 -52.47 -6.79
N ARG A 416 11.28 -52.55 -8.12
CA ARG A 416 10.76 -53.66 -8.93
C ARG A 416 9.28 -53.96 -8.72
N HIS A 417 8.49 -52.96 -8.35
CA HIS A 417 7.03 -53.06 -8.35
C HIS A 417 6.49 -52.72 -9.73
N ILE A 418 5.49 -53.48 -10.18
CA ILE A 418 4.87 -53.26 -11.50
C ILE A 418 4.12 -51.93 -11.49
N VAL A 419 4.43 -51.07 -12.46
CA VAL A 419 3.80 -49.75 -12.65
C VAL A 419 2.83 -49.78 -13.83
N GLU A 420 3.23 -50.42 -14.94
CA GLU A 420 2.42 -50.58 -16.15
C GLU A 420 2.26 -52.06 -16.49
N PHE A 421 1.05 -52.44 -16.93
CA PHE A 421 0.71 -53.81 -17.30
C PHE A 421 -0.37 -53.77 -18.37
N ASN A 422 0.06 -53.85 -19.63
CA ASN A 422 -0.83 -53.62 -20.77
C ASN A 422 -1.80 -54.80 -21.03
N ARG A 423 -2.77 -54.59 -21.92
CA ARG A 423 -3.77 -55.61 -22.27
C ARG A 423 -3.18 -56.93 -22.78
N ALA A 424 -2.08 -56.90 -23.54
CA ALA A 424 -1.40 -58.11 -23.98
C ALA A 424 -0.80 -58.88 -22.79
N ALA A 425 -0.25 -58.18 -21.80
CA ALA A 425 0.21 -58.79 -20.56
C ALA A 425 -0.94 -59.39 -19.73
N GLU A 426 -2.10 -58.73 -19.65
CA GLU A 426 -3.29 -59.32 -19.01
C GLU A 426 -3.69 -60.66 -19.64
N GLN A 427 -3.72 -60.71 -20.98
CA GLN A 427 -4.07 -61.92 -21.73
C GLN A 427 -3.00 -63.01 -21.59
N ALA A 428 -1.72 -62.62 -21.59
CA ALA A 428 -0.60 -63.56 -21.50
C ALA A 428 -0.40 -64.12 -20.10
N PHE A 429 -0.65 -63.37 -19.04
CA PHE A 429 -0.42 -63.81 -17.67
C PHE A 429 -1.70 -64.19 -16.92
N GLY A 430 -2.88 -63.79 -17.41
CA GLY A 430 -4.17 -64.07 -16.77
C GLY A 430 -4.47 -63.21 -15.54
N TYR A 431 -3.68 -62.18 -15.28
CA TYR A 431 -3.94 -61.17 -14.25
C TYR A 431 -4.66 -59.96 -14.84
N ARG A 432 -5.54 -59.33 -14.06
CA ARG A 432 -5.95 -57.95 -14.34
C ARG A 432 -4.87 -56.98 -13.86
N ARG A 433 -4.69 -55.87 -14.56
CA ARG A 433 -3.77 -54.78 -14.22
C ARG A 433 -3.93 -54.35 -12.76
N GLU A 434 -5.17 -54.15 -12.32
CA GLU A 434 -5.54 -53.76 -10.96
C GLU A 434 -5.04 -54.75 -9.88
N GLU A 435 -4.83 -56.02 -10.24
CA GLU A 435 -4.37 -57.06 -9.31
C GLU A 435 -2.84 -57.12 -9.17
N VAL A 436 -2.11 -56.52 -10.11
CA VAL A 436 -0.64 -56.65 -10.22
C VAL A 436 0.11 -55.33 -10.10
N VAL A 437 -0.51 -54.20 -10.44
CA VAL A 437 0.10 -52.88 -10.23
C VAL A 437 0.39 -52.68 -8.74
N GLY A 438 1.61 -52.21 -8.44
CA GLY A 438 2.14 -52.08 -7.09
C GLY A 438 2.67 -53.38 -6.47
N ARG A 439 2.47 -54.55 -7.11
CA ARG A 439 3.08 -55.80 -6.66
C ARG A 439 4.47 -55.98 -7.26
N HIS A 440 5.30 -56.70 -6.52
CA HIS A 440 6.66 -56.99 -6.93
C HIS A 440 6.69 -57.93 -8.16
N VAL A 441 7.48 -57.61 -9.19
CA VAL A 441 7.50 -58.27 -10.53
C VAL A 441 7.79 -59.78 -10.50
N ASP A 442 8.51 -60.27 -9.48
CA ASP A 442 8.78 -61.69 -9.23
C ASP A 442 7.55 -62.62 -9.28
N ILE A 443 6.34 -62.10 -9.09
CA ILE A 443 5.11 -62.89 -9.22
C ILE A 443 4.98 -63.51 -10.63
N LEU A 444 5.48 -62.82 -11.65
CA LEU A 444 5.40 -63.16 -13.07
C LEU A 444 6.46 -64.18 -13.53
N TYR A 445 7.44 -64.50 -12.67
CA TYR A 445 8.52 -65.43 -13.00
C TYR A 445 8.30 -66.79 -12.33
N ALA A 446 8.70 -67.87 -13.03
CA ALA A 446 8.77 -69.20 -12.45
C ALA A 446 9.86 -69.28 -11.38
N ASN A 447 11.03 -68.67 -11.66
CA ASN A 447 12.19 -68.62 -10.79
C ASN A 447 12.54 -67.17 -10.40
N ARG A 448 12.53 -66.84 -9.10
CA ARG A 448 12.89 -65.51 -8.60
C ARG A 448 14.34 -65.13 -8.87
N GLN A 449 15.26 -66.09 -8.94
CA GLN A 449 16.66 -65.81 -9.28
C GLN A 449 16.80 -65.34 -10.73
N GLU A 450 15.99 -65.88 -11.65
CA GLU A 450 15.98 -65.44 -13.04
C GLU A 450 15.50 -63.99 -13.16
N SER A 451 14.40 -63.64 -12.47
CA SER A 451 13.91 -62.26 -12.36
C SER A 451 15.00 -61.30 -11.85
N ARG A 452 15.70 -61.68 -10.79
CA ARG A 452 16.77 -60.86 -10.19
C ARG A 452 17.95 -60.68 -11.16
N HIS A 453 18.34 -61.75 -11.83
CA HIS A 453 19.43 -61.72 -12.80
C HIS A 453 19.10 -60.83 -14.02
N VAL A 454 17.86 -60.90 -14.53
CA VAL A 454 17.39 -59.99 -15.60
C VAL A 454 17.50 -58.54 -15.16
N HIS A 455 17.02 -58.22 -13.96
CA HIS A 455 17.04 -56.85 -13.44
C HIS A 455 18.47 -56.33 -13.23
N GLU A 456 19.34 -57.11 -12.57
CA GLU A 456 20.74 -56.72 -12.32
C GLU A 456 21.54 -56.55 -13.62
N THR A 457 21.29 -57.41 -14.62
CA THR A 457 21.92 -57.29 -15.95
C THR A 457 21.43 -56.04 -16.68
N THR A 458 20.12 -55.77 -16.64
CA THR A 458 19.53 -54.58 -17.26
C THR A 458 20.09 -53.28 -16.67
N LEU A 459 20.23 -53.20 -15.33
CA LEU A 459 20.81 -52.03 -14.68
C LEU A 459 22.30 -51.83 -15.01
N ARG A 460 23.07 -52.92 -15.14
CA ARG A 460 24.50 -52.87 -15.41
C ARG A 460 24.81 -52.55 -16.87
N GLU A 461 24.08 -53.15 -17.79
CA GLU A 461 24.36 -53.10 -19.24
C GLU A 461 23.41 -52.15 -19.99
N GLY A 462 22.40 -51.61 -19.32
CA GLY A 462 21.36 -50.72 -19.88
C GLY A 462 20.22 -51.46 -20.60
N ARG A 463 20.43 -52.73 -20.96
CA ARG A 463 19.45 -53.60 -21.62
C ARG A 463 19.72 -55.07 -21.31
N CYS A 464 18.69 -55.90 -21.38
CA CYS A 464 18.81 -57.36 -21.30
C CYS A 464 17.84 -58.01 -22.28
N MET A 465 18.32 -58.93 -23.12
CA MET A 465 17.47 -59.71 -24.02
C MET A 465 17.74 -61.18 -23.82
N ARG A 466 16.71 -61.95 -23.44
CA ARG A 466 16.84 -63.40 -23.23
C ARG A 466 15.48 -64.08 -23.20
N GLU A 467 15.50 -65.39 -23.42
CA GLU A 467 14.36 -66.23 -23.07
C GLU A 467 14.25 -66.37 -21.54
N VAL A 468 13.03 -66.24 -21.02
CA VAL A 468 12.71 -66.40 -19.60
C VAL A 468 11.50 -67.32 -19.44
N THR A 469 11.40 -67.99 -18.29
CA THR A 469 10.23 -68.81 -17.98
C THR A 469 9.28 -68.05 -17.05
N ASN A 470 8.13 -67.68 -17.59
CA ASN A 470 7.10 -66.93 -16.89
C ASN A 470 6.04 -67.85 -16.28
N ARG A 471 5.34 -67.35 -15.26
CA ARG A 471 4.24 -68.06 -14.58
C ARG A 471 2.95 -67.24 -14.66
N ARG A 472 1.88 -67.87 -15.15
CA ARG A 472 0.52 -67.33 -15.20
C ARG A 472 -0.15 -67.36 -13.82
N LYS A 473 -1.28 -66.67 -13.68
CA LYS A 473 -2.10 -66.66 -12.45
C LYS A 473 -2.58 -68.03 -12.02
N ASP A 474 -2.89 -68.91 -12.96
CA ASP A 474 -3.31 -70.30 -12.72
C ASP A 474 -2.14 -71.25 -12.40
N GLY A 475 -0.90 -70.74 -12.42
CA GLY A 475 0.33 -71.50 -12.16
C GLY A 475 0.95 -72.12 -13.42
N GLN A 476 0.31 -72.05 -14.59
CA GLN A 476 0.88 -72.58 -15.83
C GLN A 476 2.13 -71.78 -16.23
N LEU A 477 3.15 -72.50 -16.68
CA LEU A 477 4.40 -71.90 -17.15
C LEU A 477 4.37 -71.69 -18.66
N PHE A 478 5.00 -70.61 -19.12
CA PHE A 478 5.24 -70.38 -20.54
C PHE A 478 6.59 -69.67 -20.74
N SER A 479 7.24 -69.94 -21.87
CA SER A 479 8.45 -69.23 -22.26
C SER A 479 8.08 -67.94 -22.98
N ALA A 480 8.81 -66.86 -22.68
CA ALA A 480 8.75 -65.62 -23.41
C ALA A 480 10.15 -65.14 -23.75
N TYR A 481 10.31 -64.53 -24.92
CA TYR A 481 11.53 -63.81 -25.26
C TYR A 481 11.41 -62.37 -24.73
N LEU A 482 12.10 -62.08 -23.63
CA LEU A 482 12.03 -60.80 -22.93
C LEU A 482 13.10 -59.85 -23.47
N SER A 483 12.69 -58.60 -23.69
CA SER A 483 13.57 -57.47 -23.97
C SER A 483 13.33 -56.39 -22.91
N ALA A 484 14.28 -56.19 -22.01
CA ALA A 484 14.22 -55.17 -20.96
C ALA A 484 15.24 -54.06 -21.22
N SER A 485 14.86 -52.83 -20.90
CA SER A 485 15.70 -51.63 -20.99
C SER A 485 15.43 -50.71 -19.81
N VAL A 486 16.44 -49.95 -19.42
CA VAL A 486 16.35 -48.97 -18.33
C VAL A 486 15.52 -47.74 -18.76
N LEU A 487 14.55 -47.32 -17.94
CA LEU A 487 13.77 -46.10 -18.14
C LEU A 487 14.38 -44.93 -17.35
N ARG A 488 14.55 -43.77 -18.00
CA ARG A 488 15.06 -42.55 -17.36
C ARG A 488 14.12 -41.38 -17.60
N ASP A 489 14.09 -40.44 -16.66
CA ASP A 489 13.38 -39.17 -16.85
C ASP A 489 14.18 -38.19 -17.75
N ALA A 490 13.61 -37.00 -17.95
CA ALA A 490 14.21 -35.95 -18.79
C ALA A 490 15.56 -35.44 -18.23
N ASP A 491 15.79 -35.58 -16.93
CA ASP A 491 17.01 -35.15 -16.24
C ASP A 491 18.06 -36.29 -16.15
N GLY A 492 17.73 -37.47 -16.71
CA GLY A 492 18.60 -38.64 -16.76
C GLY A 492 18.54 -39.52 -15.50
N ALA A 493 17.67 -39.22 -14.54
CA ALA A 493 17.48 -40.03 -13.35
C ALA A 493 16.74 -41.34 -13.68
N LEU A 494 17.11 -42.41 -12.97
CA LEU A 494 16.54 -43.74 -13.13
C LEU A 494 15.09 -43.76 -12.62
N LEU A 495 14.14 -44.14 -13.49
CA LEU A 495 12.73 -44.34 -13.12
C LEU A 495 12.45 -45.81 -12.77
N GLY A 496 13.06 -46.76 -13.50
CA GLY A 496 12.87 -48.19 -13.30
C GLY A 496 13.53 -49.08 -14.35
#